data_AF-A0A7S0N2C5-F1
#
_entry.id   AF-A0A7S0N2C5-F1
#
_cell.length_a   1.000
_cell.length_b   1.000
_cell.length_c   1.000
_cell.angle_alpha   90.00
_cell.angle_beta   90.00
_cell.angle_gamma   90.00
#
_symmetry.space_group_name_H-M   'P 1'
#
loop_
_entity.id
_entity.type
_entity.pdbx_description
1 polymer ?
#
loop_
_entity_poly.entity_id
_entity_poly.type
_entity_poly.pdbx_seq_one_letter_code
_entity_poly.pdbx_strand_id
1 'polypeptide(L)'
;SKNCMESNYSNIKICLYQQLIRLFHFSQNFNLIIIFYFSKLVNFFTKSKQKKEFPRDLFVITIYLIFIEKSEKNFKLYYCLLFKLAKKYYNSINWILKNLLNTDSNWLYFKTVIFSQISFLSIFLKNSNFNLIKHMRANYIKNDIIRVSKYYKSLNIVCYSLKLDLDCKDTEHWLHELINSKKIKAKIDRIRGIVYFNIFN
;
A
#
# COMPACT_ATOMS: atom_id res chain seq x y z
N SER A 1 10.35 41.78 -8.38
CA SER A 1 8.89 41.56 -8.56
C SER A 1 8.56 40.18 -9.16
N LYS A 2 9.28 39.65 -10.16
CA LYS A 2 9.01 38.31 -10.76
C LYS A 2 9.06 37.13 -9.76
N ASN A 3 10.06 37.08 -8.86
CA ASN A 3 10.17 36.00 -7.87
C ASN A 3 9.01 35.93 -6.85
N CYS A 4 8.25 37.02 -6.67
CA CYS A 4 7.08 37.04 -5.77
C CYS A 4 5.81 36.48 -6.44
N MET A 5 5.67 36.62 -7.76
CA MET A 5 4.53 36.05 -8.47
C MET A 5 4.68 34.53 -8.67
N GLU A 6 5.89 34.05 -8.98
CA GLU A 6 6.17 32.62 -9.11
C GLU A 6 6.03 31.86 -7.79
N SER A 7 6.38 32.51 -6.67
CA SER A 7 6.21 31.94 -5.33
C SER A 7 4.72 31.80 -4.96
N ASN A 8 3.88 32.77 -5.34
CA ASN A 8 2.43 32.72 -5.12
C ASN A 8 1.74 31.65 -5.98
N TYR A 9 2.07 31.55 -7.27
CA TYR A 9 1.50 30.53 -8.17
C TYR A 9 1.80 29.11 -7.70
N SER A 10 3.04 28.86 -7.28
CA SER A 10 3.44 27.55 -6.76
C SER A 10 2.78 27.20 -5.44
N ASN A 11 2.53 28.18 -4.56
CA ASN A 11 1.77 27.96 -3.33
C ASN A 11 0.29 27.63 -3.61
N ILE A 12 -0.35 28.33 -4.55
CA ILE A 12 -1.73 28.02 -5.00
C ILE A 12 -1.80 26.58 -5.55
N LYS A 13 -0.81 26.17 -6.35
CA LYS A 13 -0.73 24.82 -6.91
C LYS A 13 -0.60 23.75 -5.82
N ILE A 14 0.19 24.00 -4.78
CA ILE A 14 0.30 23.09 -3.62
C ILE A 14 -1.03 23.00 -2.87
N CYS A 15 -1.69 24.13 -2.61
CA CYS A 15 -3.02 24.15 -1.97
C CYS A 15 -4.04 23.37 -2.79
N LEU A 16 -4.05 23.54 -4.11
CA LEU A 16 -4.91 22.81 -5.03
C LEU A 16 -4.66 21.29 -4.95
N TYR A 17 -3.40 20.86 -4.95
CA TYR A 17 -3.07 19.44 -4.76
C TYR A 17 -3.54 18.89 -3.42
N GLN A 18 -3.43 19.65 -2.34
CA GLN A 18 -3.93 19.23 -1.03
C GLN A 18 -5.46 19.02 -1.04
N GLN A 19 -6.22 19.89 -1.72
CA GLN A 19 -7.67 19.73 -1.85
C GLN A 19 -8.03 18.52 -2.71
N LEU A 20 -7.34 18.31 -3.83
CA LEU A 20 -7.54 17.14 -4.69
C LEU A 20 -7.21 15.84 -3.95
N ILE A 21 -6.13 15.79 -3.17
CA ILE A 21 -5.80 14.63 -2.34
C ILE A 21 -6.94 14.31 -1.37
N ARG A 22 -7.54 15.31 -0.72
CA ARG A 22 -8.68 15.11 0.19
C ARG A 22 -9.91 14.56 -0.56
N LEU A 23 -10.20 15.10 -1.74
CA LEU A 23 -11.30 14.63 -2.59
C LEU A 23 -11.12 13.16 -2.99
N PHE A 24 -9.94 12.81 -3.53
CA PHE A 24 -9.67 11.45 -4.00
C PHE A 24 -9.49 10.44 -2.88
N HIS A 25 -9.14 10.89 -1.66
CA HIS A 25 -9.17 10.04 -0.48
C HIS A 25 -10.58 9.54 -0.17
N PHE A 26 -11.59 10.39 -0.35
CA PHE A 26 -12.99 9.99 -0.19
C PHE A 26 -13.42 8.97 -1.27
N SER A 27 -13.03 9.20 -2.52
CA SER A 27 -13.32 8.29 -3.63
C SER A 27 -12.41 7.05 -3.69
N GLN A 28 -11.49 6.89 -2.73
CA GLN A 28 -10.47 5.82 -2.67
C GLN A 28 -9.64 5.66 -3.96
N ASN A 29 -9.44 6.74 -4.72
CA ASN A 29 -8.65 6.68 -5.95
C ASN A 29 -7.16 6.89 -5.63
N PHE A 30 -6.53 5.85 -5.09
CA PHE A 30 -5.15 5.90 -4.60
C PHE A 30 -4.11 6.21 -5.70
N ASN A 31 -4.38 5.82 -6.95
CA ASN A 31 -3.54 6.16 -8.10
C ASN A 31 -3.41 7.68 -8.25
N LEU A 32 -4.53 8.41 -8.26
CA LEU A 32 -4.53 9.87 -8.39
C LEU A 32 -3.90 10.54 -7.17
N ILE A 33 -4.16 10.03 -5.96
CA ILE A 33 -3.54 10.54 -4.74
C ILE A 33 -2.01 10.49 -4.85
N ILE A 34 -1.45 9.34 -5.27
CA ILE A 34 0.00 9.19 -5.46
C ILE A 34 0.54 10.19 -6.51
N ILE A 35 -0.16 10.39 -7.62
CA ILE A 35 0.23 11.36 -8.65
C ILE A 35 0.30 12.78 -8.08
N PHE A 36 -0.71 13.20 -7.29
CA PHE A 36 -0.71 14.54 -6.70
C PHE A 36 0.37 14.71 -5.65
N TYR A 37 0.66 13.68 -4.85
CA TYR A 37 1.80 13.72 -3.93
C TYR A 37 3.14 13.80 -4.67
N PHE A 38 3.35 13.03 -5.74
CA PHE A 38 4.57 13.17 -6.55
C PHE A 38 4.67 14.55 -7.20
N SER A 39 3.56 15.11 -7.67
CA SER A 39 3.51 16.47 -8.23
C SER A 39 3.85 17.54 -7.20
N LYS A 40 3.40 17.36 -5.95
CA LYS A 40 3.80 18.18 -4.81
C LYS A 40 5.30 18.06 -4.54
N LEU A 41 5.87 16.86 -4.58
CA LEU A 41 7.30 16.61 -4.36
C LEU A 41 8.19 17.21 -5.47
N VAL A 42 7.79 17.18 -6.73
CA VAL A 42 8.57 17.82 -7.81
C VAL A 42 8.66 19.33 -7.61
N ASN A 43 7.56 19.98 -7.21
CA ASN A 43 7.56 21.41 -6.86
C ASN A 43 8.38 21.72 -5.60
N PHE A 44 8.72 20.71 -4.80
CA PHE A 44 9.50 20.87 -3.59
C PHE A 44 11.01 20.93 -3.89
N PHE A 45 11.49 20.12 -4.85
CA PHE A 45 12.91 20.13 -5.24
C PHE A 45 13.37 21.47 -5.81
N THR A 46 12.44 22.33 -6.23
CA THR A 46 12.73 23.70 -6.70
C THR A 46 12.84 24.73 -5.58
N LYS A 47 12.40 24.42 -4.34
CA LYS A 47 12.41 25.36 -3.20
C LYS A 47 13.17 24.79 -1.99
N SER A 48 14.33 25.36 -1.68
CA SER A 48 15.25 24.93 -0.61
C SER A 48 14.68 24.97 0.82
N LYS A 49 13.56 25.66 1.07
CA LYS A 49 13.04 25.96 2.42
C LYS A 49 12.13 24.89 3.05
N GLN A 50 11.67 23.88 2.33
CA GLN A 50 10.61 22.98 2.85
C GLN A 50 11.11 21.63 3.39
N LYS A 51 12.43 21.35 3.47
CA LYS A 51 13.07 20.03 3.74
C LYS A 51 12.39 19.09 4.77
N LYS A 52 11.67 19.62 5.76
CA LYS A 52 10.97 18.84 6.81
C LYS A 52 9.74 18.06 6.31
N GLU A 53 9.02 18.51 5.28
CA GLU A 53 7.80 17.81 4.80
C GLU A 53 8.11 16.65 3.84
N PHE A 54 9.29 16.65 3.22
CA PHE A 54 9.64 15.66 2.19
C PHE A 54 9.62 14.20 2.70
N PRO A 55 10.21 13.87 3.86
CA PRO A 55 10.09 12.52 4.42
C PRO A 55 8.66 12.07 4.70
N ARG A 56 7.82 13.00 5.18
CA ARG A 56 6.43 12.74 5.49
C ARG A 56 5.65 12.40 4.24
N ASP A 57 5.80 13.20 3.19
CA ASP A 57 5.11 12.97 1.92
C ASP A 57 5.59 11.65 1.28
N LEU A 58 6.89 11.35 1.30
CA LEU A 58 7.41 10.05 0.84
C LEU A 58 6.82 8.86 1.62
N PHE A 59 6.72 8.98 2.94
CA PHE A 59 6.12 7.94 3.78
C PHE A 59 4.65 7.76 3.41
N VAL A 60 3.89 8.86 3.29
CA VAL A 60 2.47 8.83 2.91
C VAL A 60 2.25 8.20 1.54
N ILE A 61 3.06 8.54 0.54
CA ILE A 61 2.98 7.88 -0.78
C ILE A 61 3.26 6.38 -0.65
N THR A 62 4.25 6.00 0.16
CA THR A 62 4.57 4.58 0.42
C THR A 62 3.37 3.86 1.02
N ILE A 63 2.65 4.49 1.94
CA ILE A 63 1.42 3.96 2.51
C ILE A 63 0.33 3.81 1.44
N TYR A 64 0.12 4.80 0.58
CA TYR A 64 -0.85 4.67 -0.52
C TYR A 64 -0.47 3.61 -1.55
N LEU A 65 0.83 3.38 -1.77
CA LEU A 65 1.30 2.33 -2.66
C LEU A 65 0.91 0.93 -2.17
N ILE A 66 0.76 0.73 -0.86
CA ILE A 66 0.23 -0.52 -0.27
C ILE A 66 -1.22 -0.77 -0.74
N PHE A 67 -1.96 0.30 -1.03
CA PHE A 67 -3.35 0.19 -1.47
C PHE A 67 -3.53 -0.11 -2.94
N ILE A 68 -2.48 0.04 -3.74
CA ILE A 68 -2.52 -0.23 -5.18
C ILE A 68 -2.19 -1.70 -5.41
N GLU A 69 -3.00 -2.38 -6.23
CA GLU A 69 -2.72 -3.77 -6.59
C GLU A 69 -1.43 -3.89 -7.40
N LYS A 70 -0.63 -4.91 -7.14
CA LYS A 70 0.66 -5.12 -7.85
C LYS A 70 0.48 -5.33 -9.37
N SER A 71 -0.71 -5.73 -9.81
CA SER A 71 -1.12 -5.89 -11.20
C SER A 71 -1.40 -4.56 -11.92
N GLU A 72 -1.64 -3.48 -11.17
CA GLU A 72 -1.91 -2.16 -11.75
C GLU A 72 -0.72 -1.67 -12.58
N LYS A 73 -1.00 -1.13 -13.77
CA LYS A 73 0.01 -0.69 -14.73
C LYS A 73 1.01 0.29 -14.10
N ASN A 74 0.52 1.16 -13.23
CA ASN A 74 1.33 2.22 -12.61
C ASN A 74 2.08 1.77 -11.35
N PHE A 75 1.77 0.59 -10.78
CA PHE A 75 2.38 0.14 -9.53
C PHE A 75 3.90 0.07 -9.64
N LYS A 76 4.42 -0.59 -10.68
CA LYS A 76 5.88 -0.74 -10.90
C LYS A 76 6.56 0.61 -11.06
N LEU A 77 5.93 1.55 -11.77
CA LEU A 77 6.46 2.89 -11.97
C LEU A 77 6.58 3.63 -10.63
N TYR A 78 5.51 3.68 -9.85
CA TYR A 78 5.49 4.34 -8.54
C TYR A 78 6.47 3.69 -7.56
N TYR A 79 6.53 2.35 -7.53
CA TYR A 79 7.48 1.61 -6.72
C TYR A 79 8.92 1.98 -7.07
N CYS A 80 9.30 1.97 -8.35
CA CYS A 80 10.66 2.30 -8.77
C CYS A 80 11.05 3.74 -8.42
N LEU A 81 10.14 4.69 -8.61
CA LEU A 81 10.36 6.10 -8.25
C LEU A 81 10.53 6.27 -6.75
N LEU A 82 9.63 5.69 -5.95
CA LEU A 82 9.72 5.72 -4.49
C LEU A 82 10.99 5.04 -3.99
N PHE A 83 11.36 3.89 -4.56
CA PHE A 83 12.54 3.15 -4.14
C PHE A 83 13.83 3.94 -4.36
N LYS A 84 13.96 4.61 -5.52
CA LYS A 84 15.08 5.52 -5.79
C LYS A 84 15.15 6.67 -4.79
N LEU A 85 14.02 7.30 -4.49
CA LEU A 85 13.96 8.40 -3.52
C LEU A 85 14.23 7.93 -2.09
N ALA A 86 13.64 6.80 -1.67
CA ALA A 86 13.81 6.23 -0.34
C ALA A 86 15.25 5.80 -0.09
N LYS A 87 15.92 5.16 -1.06
CA LYS A 87 17.34 4.79 -0.96
C LYS A 87 18.24 6.01 -0.68
N LYS A 88 17.88 7.17 -1.21
CA LYS A 88 18.66 8.40 -1.07
C LYS A 88 18.36 9.16 0.23
N TYR A 89 17.12 9.08 0.74
CA TYR A 89 16.66 9.99 1.78
C TYR A 89 16.15 9.31 3.06
N TYR A 90 15.68 8.06 3.03
CA TYR A 90 14.97 7.46 4.18
C TYR A 90 15.06 5.92 4.25
N ASN A 91 15.92 5.41 5.14
CA ASN A 91 16.16 3.96 5.30
C ASN A 91 14.92 3.17 5.75
N SER A 92 14.07 3.72 6.61
CA SER A 92 12.85 3.04 7.07
C SER A 92 11.82 2.86 5.96
N ILE A 93 11.67 3.85 5.06
CA ILE A 93 10.82 3.73 3.87
C ILE A 93 11.38 2.70 2.90
N ASN A 94 12.71 2.69 2.70
CA ASN A 94 13.37 1.69 1.87
C ASN A 94 13.11 0.27 2.42
N TRP A 95 13.17 0.10 3.74
CA TRP A 95 12.82 -1.17 4.38
C TRP A 95 11.34 -1.53 4.15
N ILE A 96 10.39 -0.60 4.30
CA ILE A 96 8.96 -0.85 4.03
C ILE A 96 8.75 -1.27 2.57
N LEU A 97 9.38 -0.57 1.61
CA LEU A 97 9.28 -0.90 0.19
C LEU A 97 9.86 -2.29 -0.13
N LYS A 98 11.00 -2.64 0.47
CA LYS A 98 11.57 -3.98 0.32
C LYS A 98 10.61 -5.06 0.83
N ASN A 99 9.95 -4.85 1.97
CA ASN A 99 8.99 -5.81 2.53
C ASN A 99 7.59 -5.74 1.89
N LEU A 100 7.28 -4.68 1.15
CA LEU A 100 6.13 -4.69 0.25
C LEU A 100 6.30 -5.71 -0.88
N LEU A 101 7.54 -5.94 -1.31
CA LEU A 101 7.87 -6.98 -2.28
C LEU A 101 8.25 -8.33 -1.63
N ASN A 102 8.94 -8.29 -0.49
CA ASN A 102 9.39 -9.48 0.24
C ASN A 102 8.31 -9.97 1.20
N THR A 103 7.90 -11.21 1.02
CA THR A 103 6.60 -11.72 1.44
C THR A 103 6.63 -12.63 2.65
N ASP A 104 7.76 -12.70 3.35
CA ASP A 104 7.90 -13.50 4.57
C ASP A 104 7.76 -12.65 5.85
N SER A 105 7.42 -11.37 5.70
CA SER A 105 7.24 -10.46 6.82
C SER A 105 5.91 -10.71 7.52
N ASN A 106 5.93 -11.20 8.77
CA ASN A 106 4.76 -11.31 9.65
C ASN A 106 3.98 -9.98 9.70
N TRP A 107 2.64 -10.04 9.55
CA TRP A 107 1.74 -8.87 9.65
C TRP A 107 1.98 -8.06 10.92
N LEU A 108 2.22 -8.75 12.05
CA LEU A 108 2.50 -8.09 13.33
C LEU A 108 3.74 -7.20 13.23
N TYR A 109 4.80 -7.69 12.61
CA TYR A 109 6.03 -6.93 12.41
C TYR A 109 5.83 -5.77 11.43
N PHE A 110 5.13 -6.02 10.31
CA PHE A 110 4.78 -5.00 9.33
C PHE A 110 3.98 -3.85 9.96
N LYS A 111 2.98 -4.19 10.79
CA LYS A 111 2.19 -3.24 11.57
C LYS A 111 3.10 -2.45 12.52
N THR A 112 3.94 -3.12 13.31
CA THR A 112 4.82 -2.44 14.28
C THR A 112 5.74 -1.42 13.61
N VAL A 113 6.33 -1.74 12.46
CA VAL A 113 7.19 -0.80 11.72
C VAL A 113 6.41 0.41 11.21
N ILE A 114 5.23 0.22 10.62
CA ILE A 114 4.39 1.35 10.18
C ILE A 114 3.98 2.21 11.37
N PHE A 115 3.56 1.59 12.48
CA PHE A 115 3.12 2.29 13.69
C PHE A 115 4.27 2.94 14.46
N SER A 116 5.51 2.50 14.31
CA SER A 116 6.67 3.24 14.85
C SER A 116 6.81 4.66 14.26
N GLN A 117 6.15 4.93 13.12
CA GLN A 117 6.16 6.22 12.43
C GLN A 117 4.89 7.05 12.73
N ILE A 118 4.40 7.01 13.98
CA ILE A 118 3.15 7.67 14.45
C ILE A 118 3.02 9.14 14.01
N SER A 119 4.12 9.91 14.00
CA SER A 119 4.09 11.33 13.63
C SER A 119 3.53 11.55 12.22
N PHE A 120 3.80 10.62 11.29
CA PHE A 120 3.30 10.67 9.92
C PHE A 120 1.90 10.07 9.76
N LEU A 121 1.51 9.12 10.63
CA LEU A 121 0.18 8.51 10.65
C LEU A 121 -0.94 9.46 11.08
N SER A 122 -0.61 10.56 11.75
CA SER A 122 -1.56 11.60 12.17
C SER A 122 -2.45 12.14 11.04
N ILE A 123 -2.01 12.11 9.78
CA ILE A 123 -2.83 12.49 8.61
C ILE A 123 -4.01 11.54 8.43
N PHE A 124 -3.75 10.25 8.57
CA PHE A 124 -4.74 9.21 8.35
C PHE A 124 -5.68 9.07 9.55
N LEU A 125 -5.16 9.23 10.76
CA LEU A 125 -5.94 9.15 12.00
C LEU A 125 -6.96 10.30 12.14
N LYS A 126 -6.75 11.44 11.48
CA LYS A 126 -7.70 12.56 11.47
C LYS A 126 -8.92 12.33 10.54
N ASN A 127 -8.83 11.38 9.62
CA ASN A 127 -9.92 11.06 8.71
C ASN A 127 -10.76 9.92 9.30
N SER A 128 -11.83 10.25 10.04
CA SER A 128 -12.70 9.31 10.75
C SER A 128 -13.31 8.21 9.86
N ASN A 129 -13.46 8.45 8.56
CA ASN A 129 -14.10 7.51 7.63
C ASN A 129 -13.16 6.47 7.02
N PHE A 130 -11.85 6.54 7.27
CA PHE A 130 -10.88 5.61 6.67
C PHE A 130 -10.14 4.81 7.73
N ASN A 131 -10.57 3.57 7.93
CA ASN A 131 -9.85 2.65 8.81
C ASN A 131 -8.62 2.10 8.07
N LEU A 132 -7.55 2.90 8.08
CA LEU A 132 -6.25 2.61 7.46
C LEU A 132 -5.77 1.19 7.80
N ILE A 133 -5.87 0.80 9.07
CA ILE A 133 -5.38 -0.50 9.57
C ILE A 133 -6.17 -1.64 8.92
N LYS A 134 -7.50 -1.51 8.88
CA LYS A 134 -8.37 -2.54 8.29
C LYS A 134 -8.07 -2.72 6.81
N HIS A 135 -7.92 -1.63 6.06
CA HIS A 135 -7.57 -1.68 4.63
C HIS A 135 -6.18 -2.26 4.40
N MET A 136 -5.19 -1.90 5.23
CA MET A 136 -3.84 -2.46 5.12
C MET A 136 -3.84 -3.96 5.38
N ARG A 137 -4.54 -4.40 6.43
CA ARG A 137 -4.65 -5.82 6.77
C ARG A 137 -5.30 -6.62 5.64
N ALA A 138 -6.41 -6.11 5.10
CA ALA A 138 -7.09 -6.71 3.95
C ALA A 138 -6.16 -6.88 2.74
N ASN A 139 -5.41 -5.83 2.37
CA ASN A 139 -4.49 -5.90 1.23
C ASN A 139 -3.28 -6.80 1.49
N TYR A 140 -2.76 -6.80 2.73
CA TYR A 140 -1.70 -7.72 3.13
C TYR A 140 -2.15 -9.17 2.94
N ILE A 141 -3.33 -9.54 3.47
CA ILE A 141 -3.91 -10.89 3.36
C ILE A 141 -4.11 -11.27 1.88
N LYS A 142 -4.75 -10.39 1.09
CA LYS A 142 -4.96 -10.63 -0.35
C LYS A 142 -3.65 -10.93 -1.09
N ASN A 143 -2.62 -10.11 -0.85
CA ASN A 143 -1.33 -10.25 -1.51
C ASN A 143 -0.60 -11.53 -1.09
N ASP A 144 -0.70 -11.93 0.18
CA ASP A 144 -0.09 -13.20 0.63
C ASP A 144 -0.77 -14.41 -0.02
N ILE A 145 -2.11 -14.43 -0.08
CA ILE A 145 -2.86 -15.52 -0.73
C ILE A 145 -2.53 -15.62 -2.22
N ILE A 146 -2.55 -14.49 -2.94
CA ILE A 146 -2.18 -14.46 -4.36
C ILE A 146 -0.76 -15.00 -4.57
N ARG A 147 0.18 -14.62 -3.71
CA ARG A 147 1.54 -15.16 -3.79
C ARG A 147 1.55 -16.67 -3.57
N VAL A 148 1.00 -17.12 -2.45
CA VAL A 148 1.00 -18.52 -2.05
C VAL A 148 0.41 -19.40 -3.16
N SER A 149 -0.65 -18.94 -3.81
CA SER A 149 -1.26 -19.64 -4.94
C SER A 149 -0.34 -19.87 -6.14
N LYS A 150 0.75 -19.10 -6.28
CA LYS A 150 1.74 -19.26 -7.35
C LYS A 150 2.82 -20.28 -7.03
N TYR A 151 3.13 -20.49 -5.76
CA TYR A 151 4.27 -21.32 -5.32
C TYR A 151 3.84 -22.69 -4.78
N TYR A 152 2.62 -22.80 -4.25
CA TYR A 152 2.12 -24.05 -3.67
C TYR A 152 1.10 -24.68 -4.58
N LYS A 153 1.17 -26.01 -4.76
CA LYS A 153 0.13 -26.80 -5.44
C LYS A 153 -1.09 -27.04 -4.54
N SER A 154 -0.86 -27.22 -3.24
CA SER A 154 -1.93 -27.40 -2.26
C SER A 154 -1.49 -26.95 -0.88
N LEU A 155 -2.45 -26.57 -0.03
CA LEU A 155 -2.21 -26.20 1.37
C LEU A 155 -3.33 -26.68 2.28
N ASN A 156 -2.96 -27.05 3.50
CA ASN A 156 -3.92 -27.25 4.58
C ASN A 156 -4.42 -25.90 5.09
N ILE A 157 -5.73 -25.73 5.16
CA ILE A 157 -6.36 -24.46 5.50
C ILE A 157 -6.15 -24.05 6.96
N VAL A 158 -6.04 -25.01 7.88
CA VAL A 158 -5.78 -24.76 9.31
C VAL A 158 -4.38 -24.20 9.50
N CYS A 159 -3.38 -24.82 8.86
CA CYS A 159 -2.01 -24.30 8.92
C CYS A 159 -1.92 -22.91 8.27
N TYR A 160 -2.67 -22.69 7.19
CA TYR A 160 -2.62 -21.42 6.48
C TYR A 160 -3.36 -20.30 7.23
N SER A 161 -4.46 -20.59 7.90
CA SER A 161 -5.18 -19.61 8.72
C SER A 161 -4.32 -19.11 9.88
N LEU A 162 -3.58 -20.00 10.54
CA LEU A 162 -2.61 -19.64 11.59
C LEU A 162 -1.51 -18.70 11.06
N LYS A 163 -1.01 -18.95 9.85
CA LYS A 163 0.00 -18.08 9.21
C LYS A 163 -0.55 -16.68 8.89
N LEU A 164 -1.82 -16.59 8.52
CA LEU A 164 -2.49 -15.32 8.21
C LEU A 164 -3.00 -14.59 9.45
N ASP A 165 -2.90 -15.18 10.65
CA ASP A 165 -3.54 -14.68 11.87
C ASP A 165 -5.05 -14.47 11.64
N LEU A 166 -5.69 -15.51 11.08
CA LEU A 166 -7.13 -15.58 10.80
C LEU A 166 -7.68 -16.89 11.32
N ASP A 167 -9.00 -16.94 11.53
CA ASP A 167 -9.69 -18.22 11.68
C ASP A 167 -9.86 -18.90 10.30
N CYS A 168 -10.26 -20.17 10.32
CA CYS A 168 -10.45 -20.92 9.08
C CYS A 168 -11.58 -20.33 8.22
N LYS A 169 -12.64 -19.80 8.85
CA LYS A 169 -13.81 -19.25 8.14
C LYS A 169 -13.46 -17.97 7.36
N ASP A 170 -12.75 -17.04 7.99
CA ASP A 170 -12.27 -15.82 7.34
C ASP A 170 -11.25 -16.15 6.25
N THR A 171 -10.40 -17.15 6.48
CA THR A 171 -9.44 -17.61 5.46
C THR A 171 -10.16 -18.17 4.23
N GLU A 172 -11.19 -19.00 4.41
CA GLU A 172 -12.05 -19.46 3.32
C GLU A 172 -12.74 -18.30 2.61
N HIS A 173 -13.27 -17.34 3.36
CA HIS A 173 -13.94 -16.17 2.80
C HIS A 173 -13.00 -15.38 1.87
N TRP A 174 -11.80 -15.05 2.32
CA TRP A 174 -10.79 -14.38 1.51
C TRP A 174 -10.39 -15.18 0.27
N LEU A 175 -10.22 -16.50 0.40
CA LEU A 175 -9.94 -17.38 -0.73
C LEU A 175 -11.09 -17.34 -1.75
N HIS A 176 -12.35 -17.44 -1.29
CA HIS A 176 -13.53 -17.36 -2.16
C HIS A 176 -13.62 -16.02 -2.89
N GLU A 177 -13.38 -14.89 -2.21
CA GLU A 177 -13.35 -13.58 -2.87
C GLU A 177 -12.30 -13.52 -3.99
N LEU A 178 -11.10 -14.05 -3.74
CA LEU A 178 -10.01 -14.05 -4.72
C LEU A 178 -10.25 -15.02 -5.89
N ILE A 179 -10.89 -16.16 -5.64
CA ILE A 179 -11.31 -17.11 -6.69
C ILE A 179 -12.40 -16.47 -7.55
N ASN A 180 -13.44 -15.90 -6.94
CA ASN A 180 -14.57 -15.29 -7.64
C ASN A 180 -14.13 -14.07 -8.48
N SER A 181 -13.20 -13.28 -7.96
CA SER A 181 -12.58 -12.17 -8.70
C SER A 181 -11.54 -12.60 -9.74
N LYS A 182 -11.36 -13.92 -9.95
CA LYS A 182 -10.40 -14.51 -10.90
C LYS A 182 -8.94 -14.09 -10.67
N LYS A 183 -8.61 -13.66 -9.46
CA LYS A 183 -7.24 -13.27 -9.08
C LYS A 183 -6.36 -14.48 -8.80
N ILE A 184 -6.96 -15.59 -8.37
CA ILE A 184 -6.31 -16.88 -8.18
C ILE A 184 -7.16 -17.99 -8.81
N LYS A 185 -6.50 -19.06 -9.28
CA LYS A 185 -7.15 -20.29 -9.71
C LYS A 185 -6.99 -21.33 -8.59
N ALA A 186 -8.05 -21.59 -7.84
CA ALA A 186 -8.02 -22.54 -6.74
C ALA A 186 -9.36 -23.26 -6.55
N LYS A 187 -9.33 -24.43 -5.90
CA LYS A 187 -10.51 -25.17 -5.43
C LYS A 187 -10.30 -25.53 -3.96
N ILE A 188 -11.32 -25.31 -3.16
CA ILE A 188 -11.30 -25.62 -1.72
C ILE A 188 -12.05 -26.94 -1.52
N ASP A 189 -11.36 -27.94 -0.98
CA ASP A 189 -11.97 -29.15 -0.44
C ASP A 189 -12.19 -28.93 1.06
N ARG A 190 -13.42 -28.55 1.42
CA ARG A 190 -13.79 -28.26 2.81
C ARG A 190 -13.75 -29.48 3.71
N ILE A 191 -14.05 -30.68 3.19
CA ILE A 191 -14.08 -31.91 3.98
C ILE A 191 -12.65 -32.27 4.40
N ARG A 192 -11.70 -32.17 3.46
CA ARG A 192 -10.28 -32.44 3.75
C ARG A 192 -9.55 -31.25 4.37
N GLY A 193 -10.15 -30.06 4.34
CA GLY A 193 -9.49 -28.82 4.75
C GLY A 193 -8.29 -28.48 3.87
N ILE A 194 -8.34 -28.81 2.58
CA ILE A 194 -7.23 -28.59 1.63
C ILE A 194 -7.66 -27.62 0.54
N VAL A 195 -6.80 -26.62 0.30
CA VAL A 195 -6.90 -25.72 -0.85
C VAL A 195 -5.95 -26.22 -1.92
N TYR A 196 -6.47 -26.50 -3.11
CA TYR A 196 -5.69 -26.88 -4.28
C TYR A 196 -5.57 -25.67 -5.21
N PHE A 197 -4.37 -25.33 -5.63
CA PHE A 197 -4.08 -24.21 -6.53
C PHE A 197 -3.68 -24.72 -7.92
N ASN A 198 -3.99 -23.94 -8.96
CA ASN A 198 -3.57 -24.19 -10.35
C ASN A 198 -3.92 -25.58 -10.90
N ILE A 199 -5.10 -26.10 -10.54
CA ILE A 199 -5.58 -27.44 -10.92
C ILE A 199 -5.76 -27.62 -12.44
N PHE A 200 -5.73 -26.52 -13.19
CA PHE A 200 -5.98 -26.48 -14.65
C PHE A 200 -4.77 -25.97 -15.46
N ASN A 201 -3.57 -26.02 -14.88
CA ASN A 201 -2.32 -25.73 -15.59
C ASN A 201 -1.44 -26.98 -15.66
#